data_AF-A0A7C1GR44-F1
#
_entry.id   AF-A0A7C1GR44-F1
#
_cell.length_a   1.000
_cell.length_b   1.000
_cell.length_c   1.000
_cell.angle_alpha   90.00
_cell.angle_beta   90.00
_cell.angle_gamma   90.00
#
_symmetry.space_group_name_H-M   'P 1'
#
loop_
_entity.id
_entity.type
_entity.pdbx_description
1 polymer ?
#
loop_
_entity_poly.entity_id
_entity_poly.type
_entity_poly.pdbx_seq_one_letter_code
_entity_poly.pdbx_strand_id
1 'polypeptide(L)'
;MLYVDVRDVARAFRAYAERILDGRVEKEGGSLRRVLNLFYPEPYTVLEIAEMVRDVIREVSGGALEPRIEVVDQGLPSLFGPEDKYRFRVDVSRTLGFLGLGRLISPRESIEYIVRLRLGKKTG
;
A
#
# COMPACT_ATOMS: atom_id res chain seq x y z
N MET A 1 4.51 0.10 9.10
CA MET A 1 3.23 -0.36 8.53
C MET A 1 3.47 -0.79 7.10
N LEU A 2 2.87 -1.91 6.67
CA LEU A 2 2.86 -2.32 5.27
C LEU A 2 1.65 -1.67 4.58
N TYR A 3 1.82 -1.24 3.33
CA TYR A 3 0.79 -0.54 2.56
C TYR A 3 0.43 -1.33 1.31
N VAL A 4 -0.84 -1.32 0.88
CA VAL A 4 -1.25 -1.84 -0.43
C VAL A 4 -2.46 -1.07 -0.94
N ASP A 5 -2.49 -0.74 -2.23
CA ASP A 5 -3.66 -0.12 -2.87
C ASP A 5 -4.69 -1.21 -3.23
N VAL A 6 -5.98 -0.94 -3.00
CA VAL A 6 -7.06 -1.89 -3.28
C VAL A 6 -7.14 -2.31 -4.76
N ARG A 7 -6.72 -1.43 -5.69
CA ARG A 7 -6.65 -1.75 -7.13
C ARG A 7 -5.56 -2.78 -7.40
N ASP A 8 -4.44 -2.73 -6.69
CA ASP A 8 -3.42 -3.78 -6.77
C ASP A 8 -3.94 -5.10 -6.26
N VAL A 9 -4.65 -5.08 -5.13
CA VAL A 9 -5.31 -6.26 -4.57
C VAL A 9 -6.28 -6.87 -5.58
N ALA A 10 -7.14 -6.06 -6.21
CA ALA A 10 -8.08 -6.54 -7.22
C ALA A 10 -7.37 -7.15 -8.45
N ARG A 11 -6.30 -6.52 -8.94
CA ARG A 11 -5.47 -7.06 -10.04
C ARG A 11 -4.82 -8.38 -9.66
N ALA A 12 -4.26 -8.47 -8.46
CA ALA A 12 -3.63 -9.68 -7.94
C ALA A 12 -4.64 -10.83 -7.79
N PHE A 13 -5.82 -10.56 -7.22
CA PHE A 13 -6.87 -11.56 -7.09
C PHE A 13 -7.31 -12.11 -8.46
N ARG A 14 -7.52 -11.24 -9.45
CA ARG A 14 -7.85 -11.66 -10.82
C ARG A 14 -6.74 -12.54 -11.40
N ALA A 15 -5.50 -12.08 -11.37
CA ALA A 15 -4.37 -12.80 -11.92
C ALA A 15 -4.13 -14.16 -11.23
N TYR A 16 -4.44 -14.25 -9.94
CA TYR A 16 -4.37 -15.50 -9.19
C TYR A 16 -5.49 -16.47 -9.58
N ALA A 17 -6.74 -15.97 -9.68
CA ALA A 17 -7.87 -16.77 -10.11
C ALA A 17 -7.66 -17.35 -11.52
N GLU A 18 -7.19 -16.53 -12.48
CA GLU A 18 -6.86 -16.96 -13.83
C GLU A 18 -5.81 -18.09 -13.82
N ARG A 19 -4.75 -17.97 -13.03
CA ARG A 19 -3.73 -19.02 -12.90
C ARG A 19 -4.26 -20.31 -12.30
N ILE A 20 -5.22 -20.24 -11.38
CA ILE A 20 -5.88 -21.44 -10.83
C ILE A 20 -6.68 -22.13 -11.95
N LEU A 21 -7.45 -21.36 -12.72
CA LEU A 21 -8.25 -21.88 -13.84
C LEU A 21 -7.38 -22.49 -14.94
N ASP A 22 -6.23 -21.90 -15.22
CA ASP A 22 -5.24 -22.40 -16.19
C ASP A 22 -4.44 -23.63 -15.69
N GLY A 23 -4.69 -24.10 -14.46
CA GLY A 23 -3.93 -25.21 -13.86
C GLY A 23 -2.47 -24.86 -13.54
N ARG A 24 -2.11 -23.57 -13.48
CA ARG A 24 -0.75 -23.07 -13.20
C ARG A 24 -0.45 -22.95 -11.70
N VAL A 25 -1.39 -23.32 -10.84
CA VAL A 25 -1.21 -23.39 -9.39
C VAL A 25 -1.12 -24.86 -8.99
N GLU A 26 0.03 -25.25 -8.43
CA GLU A 26 0.26 -26.63 -7.95
C GLU A 26 -0.83 -27.02 -6.94
N LYS A 27 -1.52 -28.14 -7.20
CA LYS A 27 -2.51 -28.71 -6.29
C LYS A 27 -1.87 -29.50 -5.15
N GLU A 28 -0.63 -29.95 -5.34
CA GLU A 28 0.14 -30.76 -4.39
C GLU A 28 1.23 -29.91 -3.72
N GLY A 29 1.35 -30.01 -2.40
CA GLY A 29 2.28 -29.23 -1.58
C GLY A 29 1.62 -28.48 -0.41
N GLY A 30 2.43 -28.15 0.61
CA GLY A 30 1.97 -27.46 1.82
C GLY A 30 1.25 -26.13 1.52
N SER A 31 0.30 -25.74 2.38
CA SER A 31 -0.48 -24.50 2.26
C SER A 31 0.37 -23.24 2.06
N LEU A 32 1.58 -23.21 2.63
CA LEU A 32 2.54 -22.10 2.49
C LEU A 32 2.99 -21.83 1.04
N ARG A 33 2.96 -22.82 0.14
CA ARG A 33 3.25 -22.59 -1.30
C ARG A 33 2.15 -21.82 -2.02
N ARG A 34 0.97 -21.69 -1.40
CA ARG A 34 -0.23 -21.02 -1.94
C ARG A 34 -0.52 -19.68 -1.26
N VAL A 35 0.27 -19.29 -0.25
CA VAL A 35 0.13 -18.00 0.43
C VAL A 35 1.05 -17.00 -0.25
N LEU A 36 0.47 -15.93 -0.77
CA LEU A 36 1.20 -14.85 -1.42
C LEU A 36 1.08 -13.58 -0.58
N ASN A 37 2.24 -13.00 -0.26
CA ASN A 37 2.31 -11.70 0.39
C ASN A 37 2.28 -10.59 -0.68
N LEU A 38 1.36 -9.64 -0.52
CA LEU A 38 1.19 -8.51 -1.43
C LEU A 38 1.11 -7.19 -0.64
N PHE A 39 2.13 -6.37 -0.81
CA PHE A 39 2.20 -5.00 -0.29
C PHE A 39 3.30 -4.24 -1.03
N TYR A 40 3.22 -2.92 -1.00
CA TYR A 40 4.25 -2.04 -1.52
C TYR A 40 5.57 -2.31 -0.77
N PRO A 41 6.72 -2.44 -1.48
CA PRO A 41 7.98 -2.90 -0.85
C PRO A 41 8.52 -2.01 0.26
N GLU A 42 8.21 -0.72 0.22
CA GLU A 42 8.69 0.26 1.20
C GLU A 42 7.70 0.36 2.39
N PRO A 43 8.18 0.21 3.64
CA PRO A 43 7.35 0.40 4.83
C PRO A 43 7.23 1.88 5.22
N TYR A 44 6.08 2.26 5.76
CA TYR A 44 5.81 3.62 6.24
C TYR A 44 5.30 3.62 7.68
N THR A 45 5.57 4.67 8.44
CA THR A 45 4.90 4.95 9.73
C THR A 45 3.55 5.62 9.48
N VAL A 46 2.68 5.64 10.50
CA VAL A 46 1.40 6.37 10.42
C VAL A 46 1.65 7.88 10.25
N LEU A 47 2.70 8.42 10.89
CA LEU A 47 3.08 9.82 10.77
C LEU A 47 3.51 10.17 9.34
N GLU A 48 4.35 9.34 8.72
CA GLU A 48 4.78 9.55 7.33
C GLU A 48 3.61 9.51 6.34
N ILE A 49 2.63 8.62 6.56
CA ILE A 49 1.41 8.60 5.75
C ILE A 49 0.58 9.86 6.00
N ALA A 50 0.46 10.35 7.24
CA ALA A 50 -0.26 11.59 7.55
C ALA A 50 0.39 12.82 6.90
N GLU A 51 1.72 12.90 6.93
CA GLU A 51 2.50 13.94 6.24
C GLU A 51 2.28 13.88 4.73
N MET A 52 2.31 12.69 4.14
CA MET A 52 2.03 12.49 2.72
C MET A 52 0.61 12.94 2.34
N VAL A 53 -0.39 12.63 3.18
CA VAL A 53 -1.78 13.10 2.98
C VAL A 53 -1.85 14.63 3.03
N ARG A 54 -1.24 15.28 4.04
CA ARG A 54 -1.20 16.75 4.14
C ARG A 54 -0.58 17.36 2.88
N ASP A 55 0.60 16.87 2.49
CA ASP A 55 1.37 17.43 1.38
C ASP A 55 0.60 17.31 0.06
N VAL A 56 -0.02 16.15 -0.18
CA VAL A 56 -0.89 15.94 -1.36
C VAL A 56 -2.12 16.86 -1.33
N ILE A 57 -2.76 17.06 -0.17
CA ILE A 57 -3.90 18.00 -0.06
C ILE A 57 -3.45 19.42 -0.41
N ARG A 58 -2.30 19.86 0.13
CA ARG A 58 -1.74 21.18 -0.17
C ARG A 58 -1.44 21.33 -1.66
N GLU A 59 -0.82 20.34 -2.27
CA GLU A 59 -0.48 20.34 -3.70
C GLU A 59 -1.73 20.36 -4.59
N VAL A 60 -2.70 19.46 -4.37
CA VAL A 60 -3.91 19.35 -5.18
C VAL A 60 -4.83 20.56 -5.00
N SER A 61 -4.83 21.19 -3.82
CA SER A 61 -5.60 22.41 -3.54
C SER A 61 -4.90 23.70 -3.97
N GLY A 62 -3.64 23.64 -4.43
CA GLY A 62 -2.85 24.84 -4.73
C GLY A 62 -2.59 25.72 -3.49
N GLY A 63 -2.49 25.10 -2.31
CA GLY A 63 -2.29 25.78 -1.03
C GLY A 63 -3.56 26.33 -0.38
N ALA A 64 -4.74 26.14 -0.98
CA ALA A 64 -6.00 26.60 -0.40
C ALA A 64 -6.39 25.81 0.87
N LEU A 65 -5.91 24.57 1.02
CA LEU A 65 -6.12 23.73 2.19
C LEU A 65 -4.77 23.34 2.81
N GLU A 66 -4.59 23.63 4.09
CA GLU A 66 -3.39 23.27 4.87
C GLU A 66 -3.82 22.51 6.14
N PRO A 67 -3.98 21.17 6.05
CA PRO A 67 -4.31 20.35 7.21
C PRO A 67 -3.21 20.38 8.26
N ARG A 68 -3.59 20.46 9.54
CA ARG A 68 -2.66 20.27 10.66
C ARG A 68 -2.51 18.78 10.97
N ILE A 69 -1.31 18.39 11.40
CA ILE A 69 -1.02 17.06 11.91
C ILE A 69 -0.83 17.19 13.40
N GLU A 70 -1.61 16.45 14.18
CA GLU A 70 -1.56 16.45 15.64
C GLU A 70 -1.37 15.01 16.12
N VAL A 71 -0.41 14.81 17.02
CA VAL A 71 -0.19 13.53 17.71
C VAL A 71 -0.91 13.60 19.05
N VAL A 72 -1.88 12.72 19.24
CA VAL A 72 -2.63 12.61 20.50
C VAL A 72 -2.02 11.49 21.33
N ASP A 73 -1.41 11.84 22.47
CA ASP A 73 -0.92 10.87 23.44
C ASP A 73 -2.10 10.21 24.16
N GLN A 74 -2.18 8.88 24.07
CA GLN A 74 -3.22 8.07 24.72
C GLN A 74 -2.76 7.48 26.06
N GLY A 75 -1.55 7.82 26.53
CA GLY A 75 -0.94 7.22 27.72
C GLY A 75 -0.53 5.76 27.52
N LEU A 76 -0.49 5.29 26.26
CA LEU A 76 -0.09 3.94 25.90
C LEU A 76 1.43 3.90 25.69
N PRO A 77 2.12 2.84 26.15
CA PRO A 77 3.55 2.70 25.91
C PRO A 77 3.84 2.62 24.41
N SER A 78 4.83 3.36 23.94
CA SER A 78 5.30 3.22 22.57
C SER A 78 5.99 1.87 22.41
N LEU A 79 5.33 0.95 21.70
CA LEU A 79 5.87 -0.38 21.44
C LEU A 79 6.90 -0.39 20.30
N PHE A 80 6.98 0.69 19.51
CA PHE A 80 7.79 0.78 18.31
C PHE A 80 8.37 2.19 18.11
N GLY A 81 9.65 2.29 17.80
CA GLY A 81 10.31 3.52 17.35
C GLY A 81 10.17 3.73 15.83
N PRO A 82 10.53 4.92 15.32
CA PRO A 82 10.48 5.22 13.88
C PRO A 82 11.28 4.25 13.01
N GLU A 83 12.44 3.80 13.49
CA GLU A 83 13.36 2.90 12.78
C GLU A 83 12.91 1.44 12.80
N ASP A 84 11.99 1.05 13.70
CA ASP A 84 11.47 -0.33 13.75
C ASP A 84 10.74 -0.71 12.45
N LYS A 85 10.35 0.28 11.63
CA LYS A 85 9.73 0.04 10.33
C LYS A 85 10.60 -0.77 9.37
N TYR A 86 11.93 -0.69 9.51
CA TYR A 86 12.86 -1.40 8.64
C TYR A 86 13.07 -2.86 9.04
N ARG A 87 12.59 -3.28 10.22
CA ARG A 87 12.72 -4.66 10.71
C ARG A 87 11.89 -5.67 9.93
N PHE A 88 10.94 -5.20 9.13
CA PHE A 88 10.04 -6.03 8.33
C PHE A 88 10.07 -5.67 6.84
N ARG A 89 11.22 -5.23 6.32
CA ARG A 89 11.37 -5.08 4.86
C ARG A 89 11.26 -6.46 4.21
N VAL A 90 10.12 -6.72 3.56
CA VAL A 90 9.84 -8.01 2.93
C VAL A 90 9.95 -7.87 1.41
N ASP A 91 10.56 -8.87 0.78
CA ASP A 91 10.64 -8.96 -0.68
C ASP A 91 9.35 -9.54 -1.28
N VAL A 92 8.71 -8.77 -2.16
CA VAL A 92 7.50 -9.16 -2.90
C VAL A 92 7.79 -9.50 -4.37
N SER A 93 9.04 -9.46 -4.81
CA SER A 93 9.44 -9.72 -6.20
C SER A 93 8.91 -11.05 -6.74
N ARG A 94 8.99 -12.10 -5.91
CA ARG A 94 8.45 -13.44 -6.23
C ARG A 94 6.94 -13.41 -6.44
N THR A 95 6.19 -12.73 -5.59
CA THR A 95 4.74 -12.60 -5.72
C THR A 95 4.39 -11.85 -7.00
N LEU A 96 5.08 -10.73 -7.27
CA LEU A 96 4.84 -9.91 -8.45
C LEU A 96 5.14 -10.67 -9.75
N GLY A 97 6.29 -11.34 -9.81
CA GLY A 97 6.66 -12.19 -10.95
C GLY A 97 5.69 -13.35 -11.12
N PHE A 98 5.31 -14.02 -10.03
CA PHE A 98 4.31 -15.07 -10.07
C PHE A 98 2.96 -14.58 -10.58
N LEU A 99 2.49 -13.39 -10.19
CA LEU A 99 1.21 -12.84 -10.64
C LEU A 99 1.28 -12.13 -11.99
N GLY A 100 2.48 -11.87 -12.52
CA GLY A 100 2.67 -11.07 -13.74
C GLY A 100 2.35 -9.59 -13.53
N LEU A 101 2.53 -9.08 -12.31
CA LEU A 101 2.34 -7.67 -11.97
C LEU A 101 3.69 -6.95 -12.06
N GLY A 102 3.77 -5.88 -12.85
CA GLY A 102 5.01 -5.12 -13.06
C GLY A 102 5.38 -4.23 -11.87
N ARG A 103 4.48 -3.31 -11.49
CA ARG A 103 4.64 -2.42 -10.33
C ARG A 103 3.35 -2.29 -9.55
N LEU A 104 3.49 -2.11 -8.25
CA LEU A 104 2.40 -1.72 -7.36
C LEU A 104 2.25 -0.20 -7.35
N ILE A 105 1.05 0.26 -7.02
CA ILE A 105 0.72 1.67 -6.84
C ILE A 105 1.36 2.12 -5.53
N SER A 106 2.16 3.18 -5.60
CA SER A 106 2.77 3.76 -4.39
C SER A 106 1.71 4.37 -3.47
N PRO A 107 1.97 4.47 -2.16
CA PRO A 107 1.07 5.17 -1.25
C PRO A 107 0.77 6.60 -1.72
N ARG A 108 1.77 7.31 -2.27
CA ARG A 108 1.60 8.67 -2.78
C ARG A 108 0.62 8.72 -3.95
N GLU A 109 0.78 7.86 -4.95
CA GLU A 109 -0.14 7.76 -6.10
C GLU A 109 -1.57 7.43 -5.66
N SER A 110 -1.72 6.55 -4.66
CA SER A 110 -3.03 6.20 -4.12
C SER A 110 -3.68 7.37 -3.37
N ILE A 111 -2.93 8.02 -2.49
CA ILE A 111 -3.39 9.17 -1.72
C ILE A 111 -3.74 10.33 -2.66
N GLU A 112 -2.93 10.60 -3.69
CA GLU A 112 -3.24 11.61 -4.71
C GLU A 112 -4.54 11.31 -5.43
N TYR A 113 -4.74 10.07 -5.87
CA TYR A 113 -5.98 9.64 -6.48
C TYR A 113 -7.19 9.88 -5.55
N ILE A 114 -7.09 9.48 -4.29
CA ILE A 114 -8.16 9.66 -3.28
C ILE A 114 -8.44 11.14 -3.03
N VAL A 115 -7.41 11.97 -2.85
CA VAL A 115 -7.56 13.41 -2.57
C VAL A 115 -8.18 14.12 -3.77
N ARG A 116 -7.73 13.84 -5.00
CA ARG A 116 -8.32 14.41 -6.22
C ARG A 116 -9.81 14.09 -6.33
N LEU A 117 -10.19 12.83 -6.09
CA LEU A 117 -11.60 12.43 -6.06
C LEU A 117 -12.40 13.18 -5.00
N ARG A 118 -11.88 13.29 -3.77
CA ARG A 118 -12.56 13.98 -2.66
C ARG A 118 -12.72 15.48 -2.90
N LEU A 119 -11.79 16.12 -3.62
CA LEU A 119 -11.84 17.54 -3.96
C LEU A 119 -12.53 17.82 -5.32
N GLY A 120 -13.12 16.82 -5.96
CA GLY A 120 -13.79 16.99 -7.27
C GLY A 120 -12.85 17.41 -8.40
N LYS A 121 -11.56 17.08 -8.30
CA LYS A 121 -10.54 17.37 -9.32
C LYS A 121 -10.42 16.18 -10.27
N LYS A 122 -9.98 16.44 -11.52
CA LYS A 122 -9.71 15.38 -12.50
C LYS A 122 -8.61 14.44 -11.95
N THR A 123 -8.89 13.14 -12.02
CA THR A 123 -7.89 12.08 -11.86
C THR A 123 -7.15 11.91 -13.19
N GLY A 124 -5.83 11.97 -13.16
CA GLY A 124 -4.97 11.68 -14.32
C GLY A 124 -4.84 10.19 -14.58
#